data_AF-A0A0Q5VW14-F1
#
_entry.id   AF-A0A0Q5VW14-F1
#
_cell.length_a   1.000
_cell.length_b   1.000
_cell.length_c   1.000
_cell.angle_alpha   90.00
_cell.angle_beta   90.00
_cell.angle_gamma   90.00
#
_symmetry.space_group_name_H-M   'P 1'
#
loop_
_entity.id
_entity.type
_entity.pdbx_description
1 polymer ?
#
loop_
_entity_poly.entity_id
_entity_poly.type
_entity_poly.pdbx_seq_one_letter_code
_entity_poly.pdbx_strand_id
1 'polypeptide(L)'
;MSNPVPIRRLTPQGLPLAVVALLIGVTPALSQAPAPGRYSMQKTDTGIARLDTQTGEVTLCQEKAGDLVCRMAADERTAYDLELDLLEKRVETLEKAVKDAPEGFSPRLPTQEEIDQTMGIMDRMLRSFMGIARDFGREWQGEEKTPPAPDPDGDLRKT
;
A
#
# COMPACT_ATOMS: atom_id res chain seq x y z
N MET A 1 51.74 53.07 -20.29
CA MET A 1 52.30 52.99 -21.64
C MET A 1 52.56 51.54 -21.99
N SER A 2 51.97 51.13 -23.11
CA SER A 2 51.95 49.78 -23.69
C SER A 2 53.34 49.29 -24.09
N ASN A 3 53.62 48.00 -23.86
CA ASN A 3 54.77 47.32 -24.44
C ASN A 3 54.27 46.44 -25.61
N PRO A 4 54.70 46.66 -26.87
CA PRO A 4 54.23 45.87 -27.99
C PRO A 4 54.96 44.53 -28.09
N VAL A 5 54.21 43.44 -28.23
CA VAL A 5 54.74 42.12 -28.58
C VAL A 5 55.06 42.08 -30.08
N PRO A 6 56.24 41.57 -30.50
CA PRO A 6 56.57 41.49 -31.92
C PRO A 6 55.81 40.35 -32.61
N ILE A 7 55.01 40.69 -33.62
CA ILE A 7 54.34 39.72 -34.49
C ILE A 7 55.36 39.25 -35.54
N ARG A 8 55.96 38.08 -35.29
CA ARG A 8 56.78 37.38 -36.29
C ARG A 8 55.88 36.96 -37.46
N ARG A 9 56.14 37.51 -38.65
CA ARG A 9 55.55 37.06 -39.91
C ARG A 9 56.10 35.66 -40.22
N LEU A 10 55.22 34.66 -40.16
CA LEU A 10 55.49 33.32 -40.67
C LEU A 10 54.80 33.17 -42.02
N THR A 11 55.54 33.37 -43.11
CA THR A 11 55.37 32.57 -44.32
C THR A 11 56.07 31.24 -44.04
N PRO A 12 55.55 30.06 -44.43
CA PRO A 12 55.67 29.63 -45.82
C PRO A 12 54.63 28.62 -46.34
N GLN A 13 54.62 28.55 -47.66
CA GLN A 13 54.40 27.40 -48.55
C GLN A 13 54.21 25.99 -47.94
N GLY A 14 53.27 25.26 -48.55
CA GLY A 14 53.29 23.79 -48.64
C GLY A 14 52.38 23.07 -47.65
N LEU A 15 51.11 22.89 -48.01
CA LEU A 15 50.26 21.86 -47.41
C LEU A 15 50.78 20.46 -47.78
N PRO A 16 50.87 19.54 -46.80
CA PRO A 16 50.43 18.18 -47.05
C PRO A 16 49.24 17.84 -46.14
N LEU A 17 48.17 17.35 -46.80
CA LEU A 17 47.02 16.71 -46.17
C LEU A 17 47.47 15.50 -45.33
N ALA A 18 47.69 15.67 -44.03
CA ALA A 18 47.86 14.52 -43.13
C ALA A 18 47.70 14.85 -41.63
N VAL A 19 46.79 15.76 -41.22
CA VAL A 19 46.42 15.90 -39.80
C VAL A 19 44.94 16.27 -39.67
N VAL A 20 44.05 15.34 -40.03
CA VAL A 20 42.63 15.38 -39.66
C VAL A 20 42.36 14.18 -38.75
N ALA A 21 42.93 14.21 -37.53
CA ALA A 21 42.66 13.16 -36.53
C ALA A 21 42.92 13.59 -35.08
N LEU A 22 42.96 14.89 -34.77
CA LEU A 22 43.17 15.34 -33.39
C LEU A 22 42.31 16.55 -33.00
N LEU A 23 41.00 16.44 -33.22
CA LEU A 23 39.99 17.39 -32.69
C LEU A 23 38.75 16.64 -32.16
N ILE A 24 38.92 15.45 -31.60
CA ILE A 24 37.85 14.79 -30.84
C ILE A 24 37.99 15.17 -29.37
N GLY A 25 37.12 16.07 -28.91
CA GLY A 25 36.63 16.03 -27.53
C GLY A 25 37.30 16.95 -26.51
N VAL A 26 37.30 18.27 -26.73
CA VAL A 26 37.16 19.18 -25.57
C VAL A 26 35.67 19.31 -25.30
N THR A 27 35.09 18.32 -24.62
CA THR A 27 33.77 18.50 -24.00
C THR A 27 33.97 19.47 -22.84
N PRO A 28 33.28 20.62 -22.78
CA PRO A 28 33.24 21.40 -21.55
C PRO A 28 32.70 20.48 -20.46
N ALA A 29 33.49 20.23 -19.42
CA ALA A 29 33.00 19.66 -18.19
C ALA A 29 31.99 20.66 -17.64
N LEU A 30 30.71 20.47 -17.96
CA LEU A 30 29.63 21.12 -17.26
C LEU A 30 29.74 20.64 -15.81
N SER A 31 30.26 21.53 -14.95
CA SER A 31 30.22 21.37 -13.51
C SER A 31 28.78 21.01 -13.16
N GLN A 32 28.55 19.77 -12.74
CA GLN A 32 27.24 19.33 -12.29
C GLN A 32 26.89 20.22 -11.11
N ALA A 33 25.96 21.17 -11.31
CA ALA A 33 25.29 21.81 -10.18
C ALA A 33 24.86 20.67 -9.25
N PRO A 34 25.17 20.74 -7.94
CA PRO A 34 24.83 19.66 -7.04
C PRO A 34 23.34 19.39 -7.20
N ALA A 35 23.00 18.22 -7.77
CA ALA A 35 21.62 17.76 -7.77
C ALA A 35 21.14 17.90 -6.33
N PRO A 36 19.92 18.43 -6.08
CA PRO A 36 19.42 18.49 -4.73
C PRO A 36 19.38 17.05 -4.22
N GLY A 37 20.38 16.69 -3.42
CA GLY A 37 20.37 15.45 -2.68
C GLY A 37 19.10 15.45 -1.84
N ARG A 38 18.61 14.26 -1.49
CA ARG A 38 17.49 14.13 -0.55
C ARG A 38 17.69 14.96 0.72
N TYR A 39 18.94 15.23 1.10
CA TYR A 39 19.28 16.09 2.22
C TYR A 39 19.98 17.35 1.74
N SER A 40 19.50 18.51 2.21
CA SER A 40 20.19 19.79 2.08
C SER A 40 20.69 20.24 3.46
N MET A 41 21.89 20.83 3.49
CA MET A 41 22.51 21.31 4.73
C MET A 41 22.59 22.84 4.70
N GLN A 42 22.09 23.48 5.74
CA GLN A 42 22.16 24.92 5.95
C GLN A 42 22.91 25.21 7.26
N LYS A 43 23.87 26.13 7.24
CA LYS A 43 24.49 26.61 8.49
C LYS A 43 23.52 27.56 9.19
N THR A 44 23.37 27.39 10.49
CA THR A 44 22.61 28.28 11.38
C THR A 44 23.51 28.82 12.48
N ASP A 45 23.04 29.79 13.26
CA ASP A 45 23.83 30.37 14.36
C ASP A 45 24.17 29.36 15.46
N THR A 46 23.38 28.28 15.59
CA THR A 46 23.49 27.26 16.64
C THR A 46 24.00 25.91 16.15
N GLY A 47 24.25 25.73 14.85
CA GLY A 47 24.73 24.46 14.28
C GLY A 47 24.51 24.32 12.78
N ILE A 48 24.25 23.09 12.33
CA ILE A 48 23.91 22.74 10.94
C ILE A 48 22.49 22.19 10.92
N ALA A 49 21.59 22.84 10.18
CA ALA A 49 20.25 22.33 9.91
C ALA A 49 20.28 21.41 8.68
N ARG A 50 19.79 20.18 8.83
CA ARG A 50 19.57 19.21 7.75
C ARG A 50 18.11 19.18 7.38
N LEU A 51 17.77 19.56 6.14
CA LEU A 51 16.42 19.47 5.59
C LEU A 51 16.33 18.23 4.68
N ASP A 52 15.38 17.33 4.96
CA ASP A 52 14.97 16.29 4.01
C ASP A 52 14.04 16.92 2.95
N THR A 53 14.49 16.97 1.71
CA THR A 53 13.77 17.59 0.58
C THR A 53 12.57 16.77 0.11
N GLN A 54 12.40 15.53 0.59
CA GLN A 54 11.22 14.70 0.29
C GLN A 54 10.12 14.85 1.34
N THR A 55 10.47 14.92 2.63
CA THR A 55 9.49 14.99 3.73
C THR A 55 9.28 16.40 4.27
N GLY A 56 10.23 17.31 4.05
CA GLY A 56 10.23 18.65 4.65
C GLY A 56 10.73 18.70 6.09
N GLU A 57 11.18 17.57 6.66
CA GLU A 57 11.69 17.49 8.03
C GLU A 57 13.01 18.23 8.18
N VAL A 58 13.14 19.04 9.23
CA VAL A 58 14.36 19.80 9.55
C VAL A 58 14.97 19.29 10.86
N THR A 59 16.14 18.67 10.77
CA THR A 59 16.90 18.23 11.94
C THR A 59 18.03 19.21 12.25
N LEU A 60 18.17 19.67 13.50
CA LEU A 60 19.33 20.47 13.92
C LEU A 60 20.47 19.56 14.40
N CYS A 61 21.64 19.73 13.80
CA CYS A 61 22.86 19.01 14.14
C CYS A 61 23.87 19.96 14.78
N GLN A 62 24.46 19.55 15.90
CA GLN A 62 25.52 20.29 16.58
C GLN A 62 26.83 19.53 16.50
N GLU A 63 27.93 20.25 16.36
CA GLU A 63 29.26 19.67 16.42
C GLU A 63 29.63 19.44 17.89
N LYS A 64 29.85 18.17 18.27
CA LYS A 64 30.29 17.77 19.61
C LYS A 64 31.50 16.87 19.48
N ALA A 65 32.63 17.30 20.09
CA ALA A 65 33.88 16.54 20.11
C ALA A 65 34.43 16.16 18.72
N GLY A 66 34.19 17.00 17.70
CA GLY A 66 34.63 16.77 16.32
C GLY A 66 33.66 15.94 15.47
N ASP A 67 32.56 15.45 16.06
CA ASP A 67 31.51 14.73 15.35
C ASP A 67 30.22 15.55 15.26
N LEU A 68 29.51 15.43 14.13
CA LEU A 68 28.23 16.09 13.93
C LEU A 68 27.10 15.24 14.54
N VAL A 69 26.52 15.69 15.64
CA VAL A 69 25.44 14.98 16.34
C VAL A 69 24.10 15.65 16.03
N CYS A 70 23.29 14.98 15.21
CA CYS A 70 21.91 15.38 14.91
C CYS A 70 20.94 14.87 15.98
N ARG A 71 20.17 15.77 16.60
CA ARG A 71 19.08 15.40 17.51
C ARG A 71 17.77 15.96 16.95
N MET A 72 16.68 15.21 17.10
CA MET A 72 15.32 15.69 16.81
C MET A 72 15.06 16.98 17.57
N ALA A 73 14.34 17.92 16.94
CA ALA A 73 14.12 19.25 17.51
C ALA A 73 13.32 19.11 18.83
N ALA A 74 13.60 19.98 19.80
CA ALA A 74 12.95 19.90 21.12
C ALA A 74 11.42 20.04 21.03
N ASP A 75 10.92 20.76 20.02
CA ASP A 75 9.49 20.97 19.77
C ASP A 75 8.79 19.72 19.19
N GLU A 76 9.53 18.82 18.53
CA GLU A 76 8.97 17.54 18.09
C GLU A 76 8.68 16.64 19.29
N ARG A 77 9.48 16.72 20.36
CA ARG A 77 9.26 15.94 21.58
C ARG A 77 7.95 16.29 22.25
N THR A 78 7.63 17.59 22.37
CA THR A 78 6.37 18.03 23.00
C THR A 78 5.15 17.65 22.16
N ALA A 79 5.27 17.65 20.82
CA ALA A 79 4.22 17.15 19.93
C ALA A 79 3.99 15.65 20.10
N TYR A 80 5.06 14.85 20.17
CA TYR A 80 4.95 13.40 20.42
C TYR A 80 4.43 13.08 21.83
N ASP A 81 4.88 13.81 22.85
CA ASP A 81 4.41 13.63 24.22
C ASP A 81 2.89 13.90 24.31
N LEU A 82 2.39 14.93 23.61
CA LEU A 82 0.97 15.23 23.56
C LEU A 82 0.16 14.13 22.84
N GLU A 83 0.69 13.57 21.75
CA GLU A 83 0.05 12.45 21.05
C GLU A 83 0.02 11.18 21.90
N LEU A 84 1.12 10.89 22.62
CA LEU A 84 1.20 9.78 23.56
C LEU A 84 0.17 9.90 24.68
N ASP A 85 0.06 11.08 25.31
CA ASP A 85 -0.94 11.35 26.35
C ASP A 85 -2.38 11.16 25.82
N LEU A 86 -2.64 11.58 24.59
CA LEU A 86 -3.95 11.42 23.95
C LEU A 86 -4.26 9.94 23.68
N LEU A 87 -3.26 9.19 23.24
CA LEU A 87 -3.41 7.77 22.97
C LEU A 87 -3.62 6.97 24.26
N GLU A 88 -2.85 7.26 25.31
CA GLU A 88 -3.01 6.64 26.62
C GLU A 88 -4.41 6.84 27.19
N LYS A 89 -4.94 8.07 27.11
CA LYS A 89 -6.34 8.38 27.51
C LYS A 89 -7.37 7.59 26.71
N ARG A 90 -7.16 7.40 25.40
CA ARG A 90 -8.06 6.59 24.56
C ARG A 90 -8.02 5.12 24.96
N VAL A 91 -6.82 4.57 25.18
CA VAL A 91 -6.66 3.18 25.63
C VAL A 91 -7.33 2.99 26.99
N GLU A 92 -7.10 3.88 27.95
CA GLU A 92 -7.74 3.82 29.26
C GLU A 92 -9.27 3.88 29.13
N THR A 93 -9.80 4.73 28.24
CA THR A 93 -11.24 4.84 27.97
C THR A 93 -11.80 3.57 27.35
N LEU A 94 -11.10 2.98 26.38
CA LEU A 94 -11.47 1.72 25.73
C LEU A 94 -11.41 0.56 26.72
N GLU A 95 -10.36 0.46 27.54
CA GLU A 95 -10.25 -0.56 28.56
C GLU A 95 -11.35 -0.44 29.60
N LYS A 96 -11.68 0.78 30.05
CA LYS A 96 -12.84 1.01 30.93
C LYS A 96 -14.12 0.59 30.24
N ALA A 97 -14.36 1.00 29.00
CA ALA A 97 -15.54 0.59 28.24
C ALA A 97 -15.64 -0.93 28.05
N VAL A 98 -14.52 -1.64 27.91
CA VAL A 98 -14.48 -3.11 27.83
C VAL A 98 -14.72 -3.76 29.19
N LYS A 99 -14.22 -3.18 30.29
CA LYS A 99 -14.45 -3.66 31.66
C LYS A 99 -15.88 -3.40 32.13
N ASP A 100 -16.43 -2.25 31.77
CA ASP A 100 -17.79 -1.80 32.08
C ASP A 100 -18.82 -2.35 31.08
N ALA A 101 -18.36 -2.91 29.96
CA ALA A 101 -19.23 -3.66 29.07
C ALA A 101 -19.83 -4.81 29.89
N PRO A 102 -21.17 -4.94 29.90
CA PRO A 102 -21.79 -6.09 30.54
C PRO A 102 -21.17 -7.35 29.95
N GLU A 103 -20.94 -8.38 30.77
CA GLU A 103 -20.20 -9.61 30.44
C GLU A 103 -20.83 -10.50 29.34
N GLY A 104 -21.31 -9.92 28.24
CA GLY A 104 -21.91 -10.60 27.08
C GLY A 104 -21.21 -10.29 25.76
N PHE A 105 -20.15 -9.45 25.75
CA PHE A 105 -19.36 -9.16 24.54
C PHE A 105 -17.96 -9.78 24.53
N SER A 106 -17.63 -10.58 25.55
CA SER A 106 -16.82 -11.77 25.24
C SER A 106 -17.70 -12.64 24.35
N PRO A 107 -17.22 -13.25 23.25
CA PRO A 107 -17.93 -14.36 22.63
C PRO A 107 -17.96 -15.50 23.66
N ARG A 108 -18.83 -15.38 24.67
CA ARG A 108 -19.27 -16.48 25.51
C ARG A 108 -19.90 -17.42 24.51
N LEU A 109 -19.19 -18.50 24.24
CA LEU A 109 -19.71 -19.61 23.48
C LEU A 109 -21.13 -19.86 24.03
N PRO A 110 -22.16 -19.86 23.16
CA PRO A 110 -23.53 -20.06 23.61
C PRO A 110 -23.57 -21.29 24.52
N THR A 111 -24.37 -21.22 25.57
CA THR A 111 -24.54 -22.34 26.48
C THR A 111 -25.09 -23.55 25.72
N GLN A 112 -24.83 -24.78 26.19
CA GLN A 112 -25.30 -25.99 25.49
C GLN A 112 -26.82 -25.98 25.26
N GLU A 113 -27.58 -25.35 26.16
CA GLU A 113 -29.03 -25.15 26.03
C GLU A 113 -29.40 -24.23 24.85
N GLU A 114 -28.68 -23.13 24.64
CA GLU A 114 -28.90 -22.21 23.52
C GLU A 114 -28.49 -22.84 22.18
N ILE A 115 -27.44 -23.66 22.19
CA ILE A 115 -27.00 -24.43 21.02
C ILE A 115 -28.09 -25.44 20.64
N ASP A 116 -28.61 -26.19 21.60
CA ASP A 116 -29.68 -27.17 21.37
C ASP A 116 -30.98 -26.50 20.90
N GLN A 117 -31.32 -25.35 21.49
CA GLN A 117 -32.46 -24.55 21.07
C GLN A 117 -32.32 -24.09 19.61
N THR A 118 -31.13 -23.60 19.24
CA THR A 118 -30.83 -23.14 17.88
C THR A 118 -30.84 -24.30 16.89
N MET A 119 -30.21 -25.42 17.23
CA MET A 119 -30.24 -26.64 16.41
C MET A 119 -31.67 -27.14 16.20
N GLY A 120 -32.52 -27.07 17.23
CA GLY A 120 -33.95 -27.41 17.11
C GLY A 120 -34.75 -26.45 16.23
N ILE A 121 -34.42 -25.16 16.22
CA ILE A 121 -35.00 -24.18 15.29
C ILE A 121 -34.56 -24.50 13.85
N MET A 122 -33.28 -24.81 13.64
CA MET A 122 -32.73 -25.17 12.33
C MET A 122 -33.33 -26.48 11.78
N ASP A 123 -33.49 -27.52 12.60
CA ASP A 123 -34.11 -28.80 12.19
C ASP A 123 -35.58 -28.61 11.78
N ARG A 124 -36.35 -27.83 12.55
CA ARG A 124 -37.75 -27.52 12.21
C ARG A 124 -37.86 -26.76 10.89
N MET A 125 -36.99 -25.80 10.65
CA MET A 125 -36.96 -25.03 9.41
C MET A 125 -36.63 -25.92 8.20
N LEU A 126 -35.62 -26.78 8.33
CA LEU A 126 -35.20 -27.68 7.26
C LEU A 126 -36.29 -28.73 6.92
N ARG A 127 -36.97 -29.28 7.93
CA ARG A 127 -38.09 -30.21 7.73
C ARG A 127 -39.28 -29.54 7.06
N SER A 128 -39.62 -28.32 7.47
CA SER A 128 -40.69 -27.53 6.86
C SER A 128 -40.40 -27.28 5.37
N PHE A 129 -39.16 -26.88 5.06
CA PHE A 129 -38.71 -26.64 3.69
C PHE A 129 -38.77 -27.90 2.81
N MET A 130 -38.29 -29.05 3.30
CA MET A 130 -38.36 -30.32 2.58
C MET A 130 -39.80 -30.82 2.36
N GLY A 131 -40.72 -30.50 3.27
CA GLY A 131 -42.16 -30.78 3.10
C GLY A 131 -42.71 -30.06 1.88
N ILE A 132 -42.52 -28.73 1.86
CA ILE A 132 -42.96 -27.86 0.76
C ILE A 132 -42.37 -28.33 -0.59
N ALA A 133 -41.07 -28.65 -0.62
CA ALA A 133 -40.41 -29.12 -1.85
C ALA A 133 -40.97 -30.46 -2.38
N ARG A 134 -41.36 -31.39 -1.50
CA ARG A 134 -41.99 -32.66 -1.90
C ARG A 134 -43.40 -32.47 -2.42
N ASP A 135 -44.15 -31.53 -1.86
CA ASP A 135 -45.53 -31.27 -2.29
C ASP A 135 -45.52 -30.68 -3.71
N PHE A 136 -44.64 -29.72 -4.01
CA PHE A 136 -44.42 -29.23 -5.37
C PHE A 136 -44.00 -30.33 -6.36
N GLY A 137 -43.10 -31.25 -5.95
CA GLY A 137 -42.68 -32.36 -6.81
C GLY A 137 -43.79 -33.38 -7.10
N ARG A 138 -44.74 -33.56 -6.17
CA ARG A 138 -45.88 -34.47 -6.35
C ARG A 138 -46.94 -33.88 -7.27
N GLU A 139 -47.16 -32.57 -7.21
CA GLU A 139 -48.03 -31.85 -8.14
C GLU A 139 -47.53 -31.99 -9.58
N TRP A 140 -46.22 -31.84 -9.80
CA TRP A 140 -45.59 -32.06 -11.12
C TRP A 140 -45.73 -33.50 -11.63
N GLN A 141 -45.57 -34.51 -10.77
CA GLN A 141 -45.74 -35.92 -11.16
C GLN A 141 -47.21 -36.35 -11.32
N GLY A 142 -48.16 -35.57 -10.78
CA GLY A 142 -49.59 -35.81 -10.90
C GLY A 142 -50.19 -35.42 -12.26
N GLU A 143 -49.60 -34.41 -12.92
CA GLU A 143 -49.99 -34.01 -14.29
C GLU A 143 -49.37 -34.91 -15.38
N GLU A 144 -48.20 -35.52 -15.14
CA GLU A 144 -47.50 -36.38 -16.09
C GLU A 144 -47.77 -37.89 -15.87
N LYS A 145 -49.04 -38.28 -15.75
CA LYS A 145 -49.44 -39.69 -15.96
C LYS A 145 -49.98 -39.84 -17.37
N THR A 146 -49.07 -39.98 -18.35
CA THR A 146 -49.43 -40.38 -19.72
C THR A 146 -50.10 -41.77 -19.69
N PRO A 147 -51.20 -42.01 -20.41
CA PRO A 147 -51.82 -43.33 -20.50
C PRO A 147 -50.84 -44.35 -21.11
N PRO A 148 -50.94 -45.65 -20.78
CA PRO A 148 -50.04 -46.66 -21.33
C PRO A 148 -50.18 -46.71 -22.87
N ALA A 149 -49.04 -46.74 -23.56
CA ALA A 149 -48.97 -46.81 -25.03
C ALA A 149 -49.68 -48.07 -25.56
N PRO A 150 -50.32 -48.02 -26.75
CA PRO A 150 -51.01 -49.17 -27.30
C PRO A 150 -50.01 -50.24 -27.76
N ASP A 151 -50.37 -51.49 -27.50
CA ASP A 151 -49.64 -52.71 -27.86
C ASP A 151 -49.47 -52.82 -29.39
N PRO A 152 -48.24 -52.98 -29.93
CA PRO A 152 -47.99 -53.03 -31.36
C PRO A 152 -48.31 -54.39 -32.03
N ASP A 153 -48.82 -55.41 -31.33
CA ASP A 153 -48.94 -56.77 -31.90
C ASP A 153 -50.37 -57.22 -32.26
N GLY A 154 -51.22 -56.27 -32.69
CA GLY A 154 -52.60 -56.55 -33.11
C GLY A 154 -52.82 -56.77 -34.61
N ASP A 155 -51.89 -56.34 -35.48
CA ASP A 155 -52.17 -56.17 -36.92
C ASP A 155 -51.46 -57.18 -37.84
N LEU A 156 -50.74 -58.16 -37.28
CA LEU A 156 -50.03 -59.20 -38.05
C LEU A 156 -50.78 -60.54 -38.13
N ARG A 157 -52.10 -60.56 -37.89
CA ARG A 157 -52.92 -61.79 -37.85
C ARG A 157 -54.11 -61.80 -38.82
N LYS A 158 -54.11 -60.93 -39.84
CA LYS A 158 -55.21 -60.85 -40.82
C LYS A 158 -54.74 -60.67 -42.27
N THR A 159 -53.95 -61.62 -42.75
CA THR A 159 -53.80 -61.99 -44.17
C THR A 159 -53.59 -63.49 -44.25
#